data_AF-A0A8T4IXS7-F1
#
_entry.id   AF-A0A8T4IXS7-F1
#
_cell.length_a   1.000
_cell.length_b   1.000
_cell.length_c   1.000
_cell.angle_alpha   90.00
_cell.angle_beta   90.00
_cell.angle_gamma   90.00
#
_symmetry.space_group_name_H-M   'P 1'
#
loop_
_entity.id
_entity.type
_entity.pdbx_description
1 polymer ?
#
loop_
_entity_poly.entity_id
_entity_poly.type
_entity_poly.pdbx_seq_one_letter_code
_entity_poly.pdbx_strand_id
1 'polypeptide(L)' 'QQLDEQATAERAAVSGLLLPVLQDSGRREARLQLLMDVSTSTAVWTATLTDLRRLCEGTGVFREVLVHYVHMDDSGAA' A
#
# COMPACT_ATOMS: atom_id res chain seq x y z
N GLN A 1 2.51 -6.14 -13.65
CA GLN A 1 3.16 -7.43 -13.94
C GLN A 1 2.75 -8.40 -12.84
N GLN A 2 1.83 -9.30 -13.19
CA GLN A 2 1.36 -10.39 -12.33
C GLN A 2 1.58 -11.70 -13.09
N LEU A 3 1.84 -12.78 -12.35
CA LEU A 3 1.96 -14.11 -12.93
C LEU A 3 0.59 -14.56 -13.45
N ASP A 4 0.52 -14.88 -14.72
CA ASP A 4 -0.59 -15.64 -15.30
C ASP A 4 -0.29 -17.12 -15.05
N GLU A 5 -0.81 -17.65 -13.94
CA GLU A 5 -0.57 -19.04 -13.53
C GLU A 5 -1.09 -20.03 -14.58
N GLN A 6 -2.25 -19.73 -15.19
CA GLN A 6 -2.88 -20.59 -16.17
C GLN A 6 -2.08 -20.62 -17.47
N ALA A 7 -1.70 -19.46 -18.02
CA ALA A 7 -0.89 -19.41 -19.23
C ALA A 7 0.52 -19.98 -19.01
N THR A 8 1.06 -19.84 -17.79
CA THR A 8 2.33 -20.48 -17.40
C THR A 8 2.20 -22.00 -17.41
N ALA A 9 1.14 -22.54 -16.81
CA ALA A 9 0.89 -23.99 -16.78
C ALA A 9 0.70 -24.57 -18.19
N GLU A 10 -0.11 -23.90 -19.03
CA GLU A 10 -0.35 -24.32 -20.41
C GLU A 10 0.93 -24.30 -21.25
N ARG A 11 1.72 -23.23 -21.14
CA ARG A 11 3.01 -23.14 -21.85
C ARG A 11 4.00 -24.18 -21.34
N ALA A 12 4.05 -24.45 -20.04
CA ALA A 12 4.91 -25.48 -19.48
C ALA A 12 4.53 -26.88 -19.96
N ALA A 13 3.23 -27.17 -20.06
CA ALA A 13 2.74 -28.45 -20.59
C ALA A 13 3.13 -28.66 -22.06
N VAL A 14 3.14 -27.61 -22.87
CA VAL A 14 3.51 -27.69 -24.30
C VAL A 14 5.02 -27.68 -24.50
N SER A 15 5.75 -26.85 -23.76
CA SER A 15 7.19 -26.62 -23.98
C SER A 15 8.11 -27.50 -23.14
N GLY A 16 7.59 -28.10 -22.05
CA GLY A 16 8.40 -28.78 -21.03
C GLY A 16 9.23 -27.82 -20.15
N LEU A 17 9.10 -26.50 -20.34
CA LEU A 17 9.86 -25.48 -19.63
C LEU A 17 8.95 -24.65 -18.73
N LEU A 18 9.31 -24.54 -17.46
CA LEU A 18 8.57 -23.74 -16.47
C LEU A 18 8.99 -22.26 -16.54
N LEU A 19 8.57 -21.57 -17.61
CA LEU A 19 8.84 -20.15 -17.82
C LEU A 19 7.60 -19.31 -17.48
N PRO A 20 7.71 -18.33 -16.57
CA PRO A 20 6.57 -17.52 -16.14
C PRO A 20 6.02 -16.67 -17.29
N VAL A 21 4.70 -16.69 -17.46
CA VAL A 21 3.97 -15.78 -18.33
C VAL A 21 3.47 -14.63 -17.47
N LEU A 22 3.93 -13.41 -17.78
CA LEU A 22 3.53 -12.21 -17.07
C LEU A 22 2.46 -11.47 -17.86
N GLN A 23 1.36 -11.17 -17.19
CA GLN A 23 0.33 -10.28 -17.71
C GLN A 23 0.45 -8.89 -17.10
N ASP A 24 0.09 -7.88 -17.88
CA ASP A 24 -0.11 -6.54 -17.36
C ASP A 24 -1.37 -6.52 -16.50
N SER A 25 -1.17 -6.77 -15.21
CA SER A 25 -2.12 -6.35 -14.20
C SER A 25 -2.09 -4.83 -14.13
N GLY A 26 -3.26 -4.21 -14.31
CA GLY A 26 -3.48 -2.80 -13.96
C GLY A 26 -2.87 -2.58 -12.58
N ARG A 27 -1.77 -1.82 -12.54
CA ARG A 27 -0.95 -1.61 -11.35
C ARG A 27 -1.88 -1.19 -10.24
N ARG A 28 -1.68 -1.70 -9.01
CA ARG A 28 -2.43 -1.30 -7.82
C ARG A 28 -2.59 0.22 -7.80
N GLU A 29 -3.77 0.74 -8.13
CA GLU A 29 -3.96 2.19 -8.29
C GLU A 29 -4.33 2.86 -6.99
N ALA A 30 -4.82 2.06 -6.03
CA ALA A 30 -5.19 2.54 -4.71
C ALA A 30 -3.95 3.14 -4.02
N ARG A 31 -4.04 4.42 -3.70
CA ARG A 31 -3.13 5.12 -2.79
C ARG A 31 -3.89 5.37 -1.50
N LEU A 32 -3.21 5.19 -0.37
CA LEU A 32 -3.77 5.46 0.95
C LEU A 32 -3.02 6.64 1.56
N GLN A 33 -3.77 7.63 2.04
CA GLN A 33 -3.24 8.74 2.82
C GLN A 33 -3.82 8.66 4.23
N LEU A 34 -2.93 8.59 5.22
CA LEU A 34 -3.28 8.61 6.63
C LEU A 34 -2.93 10.00 7.18
N LEU A 35 -3.90 10.66 7.80
CA LEU A 35 -3.74 11.99 8.37
C LEU A 35 -3.90 11.92 9.89
N MET A 36 -2.92 12.46 10.62
CA MET A 36 -2.95 12.54 12.08
C MET A 36 -2.83 13.99 12.54
N ASP A 37 -3.76 14.42 13.37
CA ASP A 37 -3.64 15.69 14.10
C ASP A 37 -2.63 15.53 15.25
N VAL A 38 -1.68 16.46 15.33
CA VAL A 38 -0.60 16.47 16.32
C VAL A 38 -1.00 17.19 17.63
N SER A 39 -2.26 17.62 17.79
CA SER A 39 -2.73 18.34 18.97
C SER A 39 -2.83 17.47 20.24
N THR A 40 -1.99 17.73 21.25
CA THR A 40 -2.02 17.33 22.69
C THR A 40 -2.35 15.88 23.12
N SER A 41 -2.73 14.96 22.24
CA SER A 41 -3.09 13.54 22.54
C SER A 41 -2.34 12.55 21.63
N THR A 42 -1.25 12.99 21.03
CA THR A 42 -0.51 12.29 19.97
C THR A 42 0.21 11.04 20.40
N ALA A 43 0.78 11.04 21.61
CA ALA A 43 1.64 9.94 22.07
C ALA A 43 0.90 8.58 22.06
N VAL A 44 -0.41 8.59 22.35
CA VAL A 44 -1.23 7.37 22.40
C VAL A 44 -1.47 6.80 21.01
N TRP A 45 -1.68 7.67 20.01
CA TRP A 45 -2.06 7.25 18.66
C TRP A 45 -0.89 6.98 17.72
N THR A 46 0.33 7.44 18.05
CA THR A 46 1.53 7.21 17.24
C THR A 46 1.78 5.72 16.97
N ALA A 47 1.65 4.88 18.00
CA ALA A 47 1.83 3.44 17.86
C ALA A 47 0.75 2.83 16.96
N THR A 48 -0.52 3.18 17.19
CA THR A 48 -1.65 2.70 16.39
C THR A 48 -1.54 3.12 14.92
N LEU A 49 -1.14 4.37 14.64
CA LEU A 49 -0.93 4.85 13.28
C LEU A 49 0.21 4.09 12.58
N THR A 50 1.29 3.81 13.31
CA THR A 50 2.42 3.03 12.80
C THR A 50 2.00 1.60 12.46
N ASP A 51 1.20 0.97 13.33
CA ASP A 51 0.69 -0.38 13.10
C ASP A 51 -0.27 -0.44 11.92
N LEU A 52 -1.21 0.51 11.83
CA LEU A 52 -2.14 0.62 10.72
C LEU A 52 -1.39 0.78 9.39
N ARG A 53 -0.39 1.66 9.35
CA ARG A 53 0.46 1.84 8.17
C ARG A 53 1.12 0.53 7.74
N ARG A 54 1.77 -0.17 8.67
CA ARG A 54 2.47 -1.44 8.39
C ARG A 54 1.53 -2.51 7.86
N LEU A 55 0.34 -2.63 8.45
CA LEU A 55 -0.68 -3.57 8.00
C LEU A 55 -1.10 -3.26 6.55
N CYS A 56 -1.38 -2.00 6.24
CA CYS A 56 -1.77 -1.58 4.90
C CYS A 56 -0.67 -1.83 3.86
N GLU A 57 0.59 -1.52 4.17
CA GLU A 57 1.75 -1.82 3.31
C GLU A 57 1.89 -3.33 3.06
N GLY A 58 1.67 -4.16 4.10
CA GLY A 58 1.77 -5.61 4.03
C GLY A 58 0.68 -6.32 3.22
N THR A 59 -0.52 -5.72 3.09
CA THR A 59 -1.58 -6.28 2.22
C THR A 59 -1.19 -6.27 0.73
N GLY A 60 -0.21 -5.45 0.40
CA GLY A 60 0.16 -5.10 -0.95
C GLY A 60 -0.91 -4.29 -1.67
N VAL A 61 -2.19 -4.20 -1.23
CA VAL A 61 -3.33 -3.62 -2.00
C VAL A 61 -3.05 -2.20 -2.49
N PHE A 62 -2.34 -1.43 -1.67
CA PHE A 62 -1.98 -0.06 -1.99
C PHE A 62 -0.60 -0.01 -2.63
N ARG A 63 -0.47 0.81 -3.68
CA ARG A 63 0.84 1.11 -4.26
C ARG A 63 1.66 2.02 -3.37
N GLU A 64 0.98 2.80 -2.54
CA GLU A 64 1.60 3.83 -1.71
C GLU A 64 0.72 4.06 -0.48
N VAL A 65 1.37 4.13 0.69
CA VAL A 65 0.75 4.50 1.96
C VAL A 65 1.55 5.68 2.53
N LEU A 66 0.96 6.86 2.52
CA LEU A 66 1.59 8.09 3.03
C LEU A 66 0.99 8.47 4.37
N VAL A 67 1.84 8.99 5.26
CA VAL A 67 1.42 9.55 6.55
C VAL A 67 1.67 11.05 6.54
N HIS A 68 0.65 11.81 6.89
CA HIS A 68 0.69 13.25 7.01
C HIS A 68 0.33 13.66 8.44
N TYR A 69 0.99 14.71 8.92
CA TYR A 69 0.79 15.26 10.25
C TYR A 69 0.26 16.68 10.15
N VAL A 70 -0.90 16.94 10.74
CA VAL A 70 -1.47 18.29 10.86
C VAL A 70 -0.98 18.89 12.16
N HIS A 71 -0.41 20.08 12.07
CA HIS A 71 -0.02 20.88 13.22
C HIS A 71 -0.99 22.06 13.27
N MET A 72 -1.56 22.35 14.44
CA MET A 72 -2.21 23.65 14.63
C MET A 72 -1.13 24.72 14.56
N ASP A 73 -1.31 25.69 13.67
CA ASP A 73 -0.56 26.93 13.73
C ASP A 73 -1.27 27.92 14.66
N ASP A 74 -0.52 28.87 15.23
CA ASP A 74 -1.08 29.94 16.06
C ASP A 74 -1.86 30.99 15.22
N SER A 75 -2.17 30.73 13.95
CA SER A 75 -2.92 31.66 13.08
C SER A 75 -4.42 31.74 13.41
N GLY A 76 -4.87 31.11 14.50
CA GLY A 76 -6.22 31.22 15.05
C GLY A 76 -6.52 32.53 15.79
N ALA A 77 -5.98 33.68 15.34
CA ALA A 77 -6.39 35.00 15.81
C ALA A 77 -6.95 35.82 14.64
N ALA A 78 -8.25 35.61 14.38
CA ALA A 78 -9.09 36.53 13.62
C ALA A 78 -9.87 37.43 14.60
#